data_AF-A0A2A4QDK3-F1
#
_entry.id   AF-A0A2A4QDK3-F1
#
_cell.length_a   1.000
_cell.length_b   1.000
_cell.length_c   1.000
_cell.angle_alpha   90.00
_cell.angle_beta   90.00
_cell.angle_gamma   90.00
#
_symmetry.space_group_name_H-M   'P 1'
#
loop_
_entity.id
_entity.type
_entity.pdbx_description
1 polymer ?
#
loop_
_entity_poly.entity_id
_entity_poly.type
_entity_poly.pdbx_seq_one_letter_code
_entity_poly.pdbx_strand_id
1 'polypeptide(L)'
;MALIGDIRRKGGFLIAIFVGTALLAFILGDLLGPGGSLTSTNQFEIGEVGGEIIPAREFDLKVQDAIENYKEQSGSASIDAQTTDLLRDQTWVQWLNEIIMGAEYSHIGVTVHPDEIFDLVTGSNPHAIVVQAFSNPETGAFNAGDVINFLKNMDSDPSGKSRAQWLPLEQTIKKDQLSIKYFTLIKKGLYITRREAQRDYEAFNSSIKSNMPCNGIMMFQTVL
;
A
#
# COMPACT_ATOMS: atom_id res chain seq x y z
N MET A 1 -43.02 -69.69 18.95
CA MET A 1 -41.58 -69.53 18.69
C MET A 1 -41.35 -68.10 18.21
N ALA A 2 -40.50 -67.36 18.92
CA ALA A 2 -40.66 -65.93 19.14
C ALA A 2 -40.01 -65.03 18.07
N LEU A 3 -40.77 -64.04 17.57
CA LEU A 3 -40.36 -62.93 16.68
C LEU A 3 -39.17 -62.08 17.21
N ILE A 4 -38.79 -62.26 18.48
CA ILE A 4 -37.77 -61.47 19.17
C ILE A 4 -36.33 -61.78 18.71
N GLY A 5 -36.10 -62.94 18.07
CA GLY A 5 -34.78 -63.30 17.52
C GLY A 5 -34.43 -62.60 16.20
N ASP A 6 -35.42 -62.32 15.35
CA ASP A 6 -35.20 -61.76 14.01
C ASP A 6 -34.93 -60.24 14.04
N ILE A 7 -35.47 -59.53 15.03
CA ILE A 7 -35.20 -58.09 15.23
C ILE A 7 -33.75 -57.86 15.65
N ARG A 8 -33.14 -58.77 16.43
CA ARG A 8 -31.75 -58.60 16.89
C ARG A 8 -30.72 -58.78 15.77
N ARG A 9 -31.02 -59.65 14.79
CA ARG A 9 -30.15 -59.93 13.64
C ARG A 9 -30.28 -58.86 12.54
N LYS A 10 -31.47 -58.25 12.38
CA LYS A 10 -31.73 -57.21 11.36
C LYS A 10 -31.59 -55.78 11.89
N GLY A 11 -31.74 -55.57 13.21
CA GLY A 11 -31.66 -54.25 13.83
C GLY A 11 -30.28 -53.60 13.69
N GLY A 12 -29.20 -54.36 13.88
CA GLY A 12 -27.83 -53.84 13.71
C GLY A 12 -27.53 -53.38 12.28
N PHE A 13 -28.03 -54.10 11.27
CA PHE A 13 -27.85 -53.75 9.86
C PHE A 13 -28.64 -52.49 9.47
N LEU A 14 -29.88 -52.35 9.96
CA LEU A 14 -30.71 -51.17 9.74
C LEU A 14 -30.10 -49.92 10.40
N ILE A 15 -29.55 -50.06 11.60
CA ILE A 15 -28.86 -48.97 12.31
C ILE A 15 -27.60 -48.54 11.53
N ALA A 16 -26.81 -49.50 11.04
CA ALA A 16 -25.59 -49.19 10.28
C ALA A 16 -25.88 -48.43 8.98
N ILE A 17 -26.92 -48.81 8.24
CA ILE A 17 -27.35 -48.08 7.04
C ILE A 17 -27.83 -46.68 7.39
N PHE A 18 -28.64 -46.53 8.44
CA PHE A 18 -29.18 -45.23 8.82
C PHE A 18 -28.07 -44.25 9.22
N VAL A 19 -27.13 -44.69 10.06
CA VAL A 19 -25.99 -43.88 10.50
C VAL A 19 -25.04 -43.58 9.32
N GLY A 20 -24.76 -44.57 8.47
CA GLY A 20 -23.92 -44.38 7.29
C GLY A 20 -24.52 -43.38 6.29
N THR A 21 -25.84 -43.45 6.07
CA THR A 21 -26.55 -42.52 5.18
C THR A 21 -26.62 -41.12 5.79
N ALA A 22 -26.82 -41.01 7.11
CA ALA A 22 -26.82 -39.71 7.80
C ALA A 22 -25.46 -39.02 7.74
N LEU A 23 -24.36 -39.76 7.90
CA LEU A 23 -23.00 -39.21 7.74
C LEU A 23 -22.71 -38.79 6.30
N LEU A 24 -23.14 -39.60 5.32
CA LEU A 24 -22.99 -39.26 3.91
C LEU A 24 -23.81 -38.01 3.54
N ALA A 25 -25.05 -37.91 4.03
CA ALA A 25 -25.91 -36.75 3.83
C ALA A 25 -25.41 -35.50 4.56
N PHE A 26 -24.76 -35.64 5.72
CA PHE A 26 -24.11 -34.53 6.42
C PHE A 26 -22.92 -33.99 5.61
N ILE A 27 -22.04 -34.86 5.11
CA ILE A 27 -20.88 -34.45 4.30
C ILE A 27 -21.33 -33.80 2.98
N LEU A 28 -22.32 -34.38 2.31
CA LEU A 28 -22.87 -33.82 1.06
C LEU A 28 -23.71 -32.55 1.30
N GLY A 29 -24.41 -32.47 2.42
CA GLY A 29 -25.19 -31.31 2.85
C GLY A 29 -24.32 -30.13 3.29
N ASP A 30 -23.13 -30.39 3.84
CA ASP A 30 -22.14 -29.36 4.18
C ASP A 30 -21.48 -28.78 2.91
N LEU A 31 -21.27 -29.60 1.88
CA LEU A 31 -20.77 -29.17 0.56
C LEU A 31 -21.79 -28.39 -0.28
N LEU A 32 -23.09 -28.71 -0.17
CA LEU A 32 -24.17 -28.14 -0.99
C LEU A 32 -25.13 -27.22 -0.23
N GLY A 33 -24.95 -27.06 1.08
CA GLY A 33 -25.75 -26.17 1.91
C GLY A 33 -25.40 -24.69 1.67
N PRO A 34 -26.19 -23.74 2.22
CA PRO A 34 -25.99 -22.28 2.09
C PRO A 34 -24.71 -21.70 2.75
N GLY A 35 -23.63 -22.48 2.81
CA GLY A 35 -22.29 -22.15 3.29
C GLY A 35 -21.18 -23.02 2.69
N GLY A 36 -21.49 -23.86 1.70
CA GLY A 36 -20.51 -24.67 0.99
C GLY A 36 -19.53 -23.81 0.20
N SER A 37 -18.24 -24.16 0.28
CA SER A 37 -17.03 -23.48 -0.24
C SER A 37 -17.05 -23.01 -1.72
N LEU A 38 -18.12 -23.22 -2.48
CA LEU A 38 -18.24 -22.85 -3.89
C LEU A 38 -18.92 -21.49 -4.13
N THR A 39 -19.63 -20.93 -3.15
CA THR A 39 -20.33 -19.63 -3.29
C THR A 39 -19.95 -18.61 -2.21
N SER A 40 -19.03 -18.93 -1.31
CA SER A 40 -18.61 -18.08 -0.18
C SER A 40 -17.49 -17.08 -0.50
N THR A 41 -17.12 -16.89 -1.77
CA THR A 41 -16.15 -15.84 -2.17
C THR A 41 -16.64 -14.45 -1.71
N ASN A 42 -17.95 -14.20 -1.80
CA ASN A 42 -18.56 -12.90 -1.51
C ASN A 42 -18.64 -12.52 -0.02
N GLN A 43 -18.20 -13.37 0.91
CA GLN A 43 -18.13 -13.05 2.36
C GLN A 43 -16.74 -12.63 2.82
N PHE A 44 -15.71 -12.78 1.97
CA PHE A 44 -14.32 -12.43 2.29
C PHE A 44 -13.79 -11.29 1.41
N GLU A 45 -14.67 -10.53 0.77
CA GLU A 45 -14.30 -9.42 -0.12
C GLU A 45 -14.74 -8.09 0.50
N ILE A 46 -13.82 -7.12 0.56
CA ILE A 46 -14.11 -5.76 1.04
C ILE A 46 -14.63 -4.88 -0.10
N GLY A 47 -14.23 -5.18 -1.33
CA GLY A 47 -14.69 -4.50 -2.53
C GLY A 47 -13.86 -4.84 -3.77
N GLU A 48 -14.22 -4.23 -4.89
CA GLU A 48 -13.51 -4.34 -6.17
C GLU A 48 -13.00 -2.96 -6.58
N VAL A 49 -11.72 -2.87 -6.95
CA VAL A 49 -11.08 -1.64 -7.42
C VAL A 49 -10.41 -1.92 -8.75
N GLY A 50 -10.84 -1.26 -9.81
CA GLY A 50 -10.19 -1.35 -11.13
C GLY A 50 -10.20 -2.76 -11.75
N GLY A 51 -11.12 -3.63 -11.35
CA GLY A 51 -11.17 -5.04 -11.77
C GLY A 51 -10.40 -6.00 -10.86
N GLU A 52 -9.73 -5.51 -9.81
CA GLU A 52 -9.08 -6.34 -8.79
C GLU A 52 -9.97 -6.47 -7.54
N ILE A 53 -10.24 -7.72 -7.15
CA ILE A 53 -10.98 -8.05 -5.93
C ILE A 53 -10.04 -7.86 -4.73
N ILE A 54 -10.51 -7.15 -3.71
CA ILE A 54 -9.78 -6.89 -2.47
C ILE A 54 -10.23 -7.88 -1.40
N PRO A 55 -9.43 -8.91 -1.05
CA PRO A 55 -9.78 -9.85 -0.01
C PRO A 55 -9.63 -9.22 1.36
N ALA A 56 -10.60 -9.45 2.25
CA ALA A 56 -10.61 -8.94 3.61
C ALA A 56 -9.39 -9.38 4.42
N ARG A 57 -8.92 -10.61 4.21
CA ARG A 57 -7.73 -11.14 4.88
C ARG A 57 -6.48 -10.33 4.53
N GLU A 58 -6.28 -10.03 3.25
CA GLU A 58 -5.11 -9.27 2.78
C GLU A 58 -5.14 -7.84 3.34
N PHE A 59 -6.34 -7.25 3.44
CA PHE A 59 -6.51 -5.96 4.10
C PHE A 59 -6.08 -6.00 5.56
N ASP A 60 -6.60 -6.97 6.30
CA ASP A 60 -6.33 -7.10 7.73
C ASP A 60 -4.83 -7.31 8.00
N LEU A 61 -4.13 -8.04 7.13
CA LEU A 61 -2.67 -8.19 7.21
C LEU A 61 -1.95 -6.85 7.02
N LYS A 62 -2.30 -6.08 5.98
CA LYS A 62 -1.70 -4.76 5.74
C LYS A 62 -1.98 -3.79 6.90
N VAL A 63 -3.18 -3.84 7.47
CA VAL A 63 -3.54 -3.04 8.64
C VAL A 63 -2.70 -3.43 9.85
N GLN A 64 -2.49 -4.73 10.07
CA GLN A 64 -1.62 -5.22 11.16
C GLN A 64 -0.17 -4.74 10.97
N ASP A 65 0.36 -4.79 9.75
CA ASP A 65 1.70 -4.27 9.45
C ASP A 65 1.78 -2.76 9.73
N ALA A 66 0.77 -1.98 9.34
CA ALA A 66 0.71 -0.55 9.62
C ALA A 66 0.66 -0.25 11.13
N ILE A 67 -0.09 -1.05 11.88
CA ILE A 67 -0.17 -0.97 13.35
C ILE A 67 1.17 -1.29 14.00
N GLU A 68 1.85 -2.35 13.55
CA GLU A 68 3.15 -2.73 14.12
C GLU A 68 4.21 -1.66 13.84
N ASN A 69 4.28 -1.18 12.58
CA ASN A 69 5.15 -0.07 12.21
C ASN A 69 4.90 1.19 13.05
N TYR A 70 3.62 1.48 13.37
CA TYR A 70 3.27 2.63 14.21
C TYR A 70 3.73 2.43 15.67
N LYS A 71 3.57 1.23 16.22
CA LYS A 71 4.04 0.91 17.59
C LYS A 71 5.56 1.02 17.70
N GLU A 72 6.29 0.50 16.72
CA GLU A 72 7.75 0.61 16.66
C GLU A 72 8.21 2.07 16.64
N GLN A 73 7.56 2.91 15.85
CA GLN A 73 7.89 4.34 15.74
C GLN A 73 7.49 5.15 16.99
N SER A 74 6.33 4.86 17.57
CA SER A 74 5.80 5.59 18.74
C SER A 74 6.37 5.11 20.08
N GLY A 75 7.04 3.95 20.09
CA GLY A 75 7.51 3.30 21.32
C GLY A 75 6.38 2.82 22.24
N SER A 76 5.13 2.79 21.75
CA SER A 76 3.95 2.44 22.53
C SER A 76 3.58 0.97 22.34
N ALA A 77 3.39 0.24 23.44
CA ALA A 77 3.03 -1.19 23.40
C ALA A 77 1.58 -1.45 22.93
N SER A 78 0.71 -0.43 23.01
CA SER A 78 -0.70 -0.52 22.64
C SER A 78 -1.16 0.74 21.93
N ILE A 79 -2.11 0.59 21.02
CA ILE A 79 -2.81 1.69 20.35
C ILE A 79 -4.28 1.70 20.80
N ASP A 80 -4.86 2.89 20.87
CA ASP A 80 -6.29 3.06 21.14
C ASP A 80 -7.13 2.80 19.88
N ALA A 81 -8.46 2.72 20.07
CA ALA A 81 -9.38 2.43 18.99
C ALA A 81 -9.39 3.52 17.89
N GLN A 82 -9.28 4.80 18.27
CA GLN A 82 -9.29 5.91 17.31
C GLN A 82 -8.03 5.88 16.42
N THR A 83 -6.87 5.59 17.00
CA THR A 83 -5.63 5.41 16.24
C THR A 83 -5.71 4.18 15.31
N THR A 84 -6.34 3.10 15.77
CA THR A 84 -6.55 1.91 14.95
C THR A 84 -7.42 2.20 13.72
N ASP A 85 -8.52 2.94 13.90
CA ASP A 85 -9.40 3.34 12.80
C ASP A 85 -8.69 4.27 11.81
N LEU A 86 -7.90 5.22 12.30
CA LEU A 86 -7.09 6.09 11.45
C LEU A 86 -6.09 5.28 10.59
N LEU A 87 -5.40 4.30 11.19
CA LEU A 87 -4.45 3.45 10.47
C LEU A 87 -5.15 2.57 9.44
N ARG A 88 -6.36 2.09 9.72
CA ARG A 88 -7.20 1.38 8.74
C ARG A 88 -7.52 2.25 7.54
N ASP A 89 -7.97 3.49 7.76
CA ASP A 89 -8.29 4.43 6.68
C ASP A 89 -7.05 4.78 5.85
N GLN A 90 -5.91 5.02 6.49
CA GLN A 90 -4.64 5.27 5.80
C GLN A 90 -4.21 4.08 4.95
N THR A 91 -4.29 2.87 5.51
CA THR A 91 -3.96 1.63 4.81
C THR A 91 -4.87 1.44 3.59
N TRP A 92 -6.16 1.73 3.74
CA TRP A 92 -7.12 1.68 2.65
C TRP A 92 -6.75 2.62 1.51
N VAL A 93 -6.49 3.91 1.82
CA VAL A 93 -6.09 4.90 0.80
C VAL A 93 -4.77 4.51 0.12
N GLN A 94 -3.79 4.02 0.89
CA GLN A 94 -2.50 3.56 0.34
C GLN A 94 -2.69 2.39 -0.62
N TRP A 95 -3.49 1.39 -0.24
CA TRP A 95 -3.71 0.21 -1.07
C TRP A 95 -4.52 0.54 -2.32
N LEU A 96 -5.55 1.39 -2.18
CA LEU A 96 -6.30 1.92 -3.31
C LEU A 96 -5.37 2.61 -4.32
N ASN A 97 -4.46 3.46 -3.84
CA ASN A 97 -3.48 4.13 -4.69
C ASN A 97 -2.53 3.12 -5.36
N GLU A 98 -2.05 2.12 -4.62
CA GLU A 98 -1.17 1.07 -5.14
C GLU A 98 -1.81 0.29 -6.30
N ILE A 99 -3.09 -0.09 -6.17
CA ILE A 99 -3.84 -0.78 -7.22
C ILE A 99 -4.01 0.11 -8.45
N ILE A 100 -4.54 1.33 -8.26
CA ILE A 100 -4.86 2.25 -9.37
C ILE A 100 -3.59 2.66 -10.11
N MET A 101 -2.57 3.12 -9.38
CA MET A 101 -1.33 3.61 -9.99
C MET A 101 -0.50 2.46 -10.55
N GLY A 102 -0.48 1.29 -9.90
CA GLY A 102 0.20 0.09 -10.39
C GLY A 102 -0.34 -0.36 -11.74
N ALA A 103 -1.67 -0.40 -11.88
CA ALA A 103 -2.32 -0.70 -13.15
C ALA A 103 -1.95 0.32 -14.25
N GLU A 104 -2.00 1.61 -13.93
CA GLU A 104 -1.65 2.67 -14.89
C GLU A 104 -0.18 2.58 -15.33
N TYR A 105 0.76 2.42 -14.39
CA TYR A 105 2.19 2.25 -14.70
C TYR A 105 2.44 1.05 -15.61
N SER A 106 1.77 -0.07 -15.36
CA SER A 106 1.86 -1.26 -16.21
C SER A 106 1.27 -1.01 -17.60
N HIS A 107 0.14 -0.31 -17.69
CA HIS A 107 -0.52 -0.01 -18.96
C HIS A 107 0.34 0.86 -19.89
N ILE A 108 1.01 1.88 -19.35
CA ILE A 108 1.90 2.75 -20.13
C ILE A 108 3.34 2.21 -20.25
N GLY A 109 3.66 1.10 -19.56
CA GLY A 109 4.98 0.47 -19.57
C GLY A 109 6.07 1.22 -18.80
N VAL A 110 5.71 2.02 -17.80
CA VAL A 110 6.69 2.73 -16.95
C VAL A 110 7.25 1.77 -15.92
N THR A 111 8.58 1.59 -15.96
CA THR A 111 9.32 0.73 -15.05
C THR A 111 10.57 1.44 -14.52
N VAL A 112 11.14 0.91 -13.44
CA VAL A 112 12.40 1.40 -12.87
C VAL A 112 13.42 0.27 -12.93
N HIS A 113 14.55 0.54 -13.58
CA HIS A 113 15.64 -0.42 -13.71
C HIS A 113 16.48 -0.48 -12.41
N PRO A 114 17.06 -1.64 -12.05
CA PRO A 114 17.92 -1.75 -10.88
C PRO A 114 19.08 -0.73 -10.87
N ASP A 115 19.66 -0.41 -12.03
CA ASP A 115 20.73 0.59 -12.12
C ASP A 115 20.26 2.00 -11.73
N GLU A 116 18.99 2.34 -11.96
CA GLU A 116 18.43 3.61 -11.53
C GLU A 116 18.27 3.65 -10.02
N ILE A 117 17.84 2.54 -9.41
CA ILE A 117 17.80 2.42 -7.95
C ILE A 117 19.22 2.55 -7.39
N PHE A 118 20.21 1.92 -8.03
CA PHE A 118 21.61 2.02 -7.62
C PHE A 118 22.13 3.47 -7.68
N ASP A 119 21.80 4.22 -8.73
CA ASP A 119 22.13 5.64 -8.86
C ASP A 119 21.39 6.50 -7.81
N LEU A 120 20.13 6.19 -7.52
CA LEU A 120 19.36 6.86 -6.45
C LEU A 120 19.90 6.55 -5.05
N VAL A 121 20.76 5.55 -4.90
CA VAL A 121 21.30 5.15 -3.60
C VAL A 121 22.75 5.60 -3.43
N THR A 122 23.52 5.64 -4.52
CA THR A 122 24.98 5.88 -4.49
C THR A 122 25.44 7.07 -5.34
N GLY A 123 24.56 7.59 -6.20
CA GLY A 123 24.88 8.62 -7.18
C GLY A 123 24.98 10.02 -6.59
N SER A 124 25.03 11.01 -7.48
CA SER A 124 25.23 12.42 -7.10
C SER A 124 24.01 13.07 -6.42
N ASN A 125 22.83 12.49 -6.58
CA ASN A 125 21.59 12.94 -5.95
C ASN A 125 20.85 11.75 -5.32
N PRO A 126 21.34 11.25 -4.18
CA PRO A 126 20.73 10.11 -3.50
C PRO A 126 19.34 10.46 -2.98
N HIS A 127 18.46 9.45 -2.92
CA HIS A 127 17.12 9.58 -2.39
C HIS A 127 17.15 10.02 -0.92
N ALA A 128 16.24 10.90 -0.51
CA ALA A 128 16.24 11.48 0.84
C ALA A 128 16.18 10.41 1.94
N ILE A 129 15.43 9.32 1.72
CA ILE A 129 15.35 8.19 2.67
C ILE A 129 16.69 7.48 2.86
N VAL A 130 17.51 7.39 1.80
CA VAL A 130 18.84 6.78 1.85
C VAL A 130 19.78 7.69 2.61
N VAL A 131 19.74 8.98 2.31
CA VAL A 131 20.52 9.99 3.04
C VAL A 131 20.18 9.91 4.53
N GLN A 132 18.90 9.86 4.89
CA GLN A 132 18.49 9.77 6.28
C GLN A 132 18.95 8.47 6.96
N ALA A 133 18.86 7.33 6.26
CA ALA A 133 19.22 6.02 6.81
C ALA A 133 20.74 5.81 6.95
N PHE A 134 21.54 6.42 6.07
CA PHE A 134 23.00 6.18 5.98
C PHE A 134 23.86 7.42 6.29
N SER A 135 23.26 8.51 6.77
CA SER A 135 24.03 9.66 7.27
C SER A 135 24.62 9.33 8.64
N ASN A 136 25.86 9.75 8.85
CA ASN A 136 26.52 9.59 10.14
C ASN A 136 25.78 10.41 11.23
N PRO A 137 25.39 9.83 12.36
CA PRO A 137 24.62 10.52 13.41
C PRO A 137 25.35 11.70 14.08
N GLU A 138 26.68 11.70 14.08
CA GLU A 138 27.51 12.71 14.76
C GLU A 138 27.85 13.88 13.83
N THR A 139 28.12 13.58 12.56
CA THR A 139 28.56 14.59 11.57
C THR A 139 27.46 15.00 10.60
N GLY A 140 26.37 14.25 10.52
CA GLY A 140 25.31 14.41 9.52
C GLY A 140 25.78 14.16 8.08
N ALA A 141 27.02 13.70 7.88
CA ALA A 141 27.59 13.52 6.56
C ALA A 141 27.12 12.19 5.95
N PHE A 142 26.61 12.27 4.73
CA PHE A 142 26.28 11.10 3.90
C PHE A 142 27.50 10.66 3.10
N ASN A 143 27.75 9.35 3.05
CA ASN A 143 28.81 8.75 2.25
C ASN A 143 28.28 7.54 1.46
N ALA A 144 28.34 7.64 0.13
CA ALA A 144 27.91 6.56 -0.76
C ALA A 144 28.72 5.25 -0.55
N GLY A 145 29.98 5.36 -0.11
CA GLY A 145 30.82 4.21 0.22
C GLY A 145 30.24 3.35 1.35
N ASP A 146 29.59 3.96 2.33
CA ASP A 146 28.95 3.23 3.44
C ASP A 146 27.75 2.43 2.96
N VAL A 147 27.00 2.99 2.01
CA VAL A 147 25.89 2.27 1.38
C VAL A 147 26.39 1.08 0.55
N ILE A 148 27.45 1.28 -0.24
CA ILE A 148 28.07 0.20 -1.02
C ILE A 148 28.59 -0.91 -0.08
N ASN A 149 29.20 -0.54 1.04
CA ASN A 149 29.67 -1.50 2.02
C ASN A 149 28.52 -2.26 2.68
N PHE A 150 27.42 -1.58 3.01
CA PHE A 150 26.21 -2.23 3.52
C PHE A 150 25.66 -3.25 2.50
N LEU A 151 25.49 -2.84 1.25
CA LEU A 151 24.96 -3.72 0.19
C LEU A 151 25.86 -4.95 -0.05
N LYS A 152 27.19 -4.79 -0.01
CA LYS A 152 28.14 -5.92 -0.14
C LYS A 152 28.06 -6.91 1.01
N ASN A 153 27.86 -6.41 2.23
CA ASN A 153 27.84 -7.24 3.43
C ASN A 153 26.44 -7.81 3.73
N MET A 154 25.39 -7.28 3.11
CA MET A 154 24.00 -7.69 3.32
C MET A 154 23.77 -9.18 3.07
N ASP A 155 24.32 -9.72 1.98
CA ASP A 155 24.18 -11.15 1.64
C ASP A 155 25.06 -12.06 2.51
N SER A 156 26.02 -11.48 3.24
CA SER A 156 26.90 -12.19 4.16
C SER A 156 26.38 -12.20 5.60
N ASP A 157 25.30 -11.47 5.92
CA ASP A 157 24.66 -11.47 7.23
C ASP A 157 23.79 -12.73 7.41
N PRO A 158 24.20 -13.70 8.25
CA PRO A 158 23.42 -14.93 8.48
C PRO A 158 22.11 -14.69 9.24
N SER A 159 21.93 -13.51 9.86
CA SER A 159 20.70 -13.18 10.59
C SER A 159 19.57 -12.67 9.69
N GLY A 160 19.89 -12.28 8.44
CA GLY A 160 18.92 -11.74 7.48
C GLY A 160 18.35 -10.36 7.85
N LYS A 161 18.82 -9.74 8.94
CA LYS A 161 18.30 -8.46 9.43
C LYS A 161 18.61 -7.33 8.46
N SER A 162 19.82 -7.31 7.89
CA SER A 162 20.19 -6.30 6.88
C SER A 162 19.26 -6.33 5.66
N ARG A 163 18.89 -7.52 5.19
CA ARG A 163 17.96 -7.67 4.05
C ARG A 163 16.53 -7.25 4.42
N ALA A 164 16.07 -7.62 5.62
CA ALA A 164 14.75 -7.23 6.10
C ALA A 164 14.59 -5.70 6.23
N GLN A 165 15.68 -4.98 6.55
CA GLN A 165 15.71 -3.52 6.59
C GLN A 165 15.82 -2.89 5.20
N TRP A 166 16.57 -3.52 4.29
CA TRP A 166 16.77 -2.99 2.93
C TRP A 166 15.53 -3.08 2.05
N LEU A 167 14.80 -4.20 2.11
CA LEU A 167 13.69 -4.47 1.19
C LEU A 167 12.57 -3.40 1.24
N PRO A 168 12.08 -2.95 2.41
CA PRO A 168 11.09 -1.87 2.49
C PRO A 168 11.61 -0.53 1.95
N LEU A 169 12.89 -0.25 2.18
CA LEU A 169 13.55 0.97 1.70
C LEU A 169 13.66 0.96 0.17
N GLU A 170 14.12 -0.15 -0.42
CA GLU A 170 14.18 -0.32 -1.88
C GLU A 170 12.79 -0.20 -2.53
N GLN A 171 11.77 -0.82 -1.93
CA GLN A 171 10.40 -0.72 -2.43
C GLN A 171 9.87 0.71 -2.40
N THR A 172 10.16 1.46 -1.33
CA THR A 172 9.78 2.88 -1.22
C THR A 172 10.44 3.72 -2.30
N ILE A 173 11.76 3.58 -2.48
CA ILE A 173 12.50 4.31 -3.53
C ILE A 173 11.94 3.99 -4.91
N LYS A 174 11.64 2.71 -5.17
CA LYS A 174 11.04 2.28 -6.44
C LYS A 174 9.67 2.92 -6.68
N LYS A 175 8.80 2.93 -5.66
CA LYS A 175 7.46 3.55 -5.74
C LYS A 175 7.55 5.06 -6.00
N ASP A 176 8.45 5.74 -5.30
CA ASP A 176 8.67 7.18 -5.48
C ASP A 176 9.20 7.49 -6.88
N GLN A 177 10.17 6.71 -7.36
CA GLN A 177 10.73 6.90 -8.70
C GLN A 177 9.71 6.63 -9.81
N LEU A 178 8.83 5.63 -9.65
CA LEU A 178 7.72 5.37 -10.59
C LEU A 178 6.77 6.59 -10.66
N SER A 179 6.39 7.12 -9.50
CA SER A 179 5.54 8.32 -9.40
C SER A 179 6.18 9.53 -10.09
N ILE A 180 7.46 9.80 -9.80
CA ILE A 180 8.21 10.90 -10.43
C ILE A 180 8.25 10.75 -11.95
N LYS A 181 8.57 9.54 -12.46
CA LYS A 181 8.58 9.27 -13.90
C LYS A 181 7.21 9.52 -14.53
N TYR A 182 6.16 9.00 -13.92
CA TYR A 182 4.79 9.16 -14.40
C TYR A 182 4.38 10.63 -14.49
N PHE A 183 4.52 11.39 -13.40
CA PHE A 183 4.19 12.82 -13.41
C PHE A 183 5.09 13.63 -14.33
N THR A 184 6.35 13.24 -14.50
CA THR A 184 7.25 13.86 -15.49
C THR A 184 6.74 13.66 -16.91
N LEU A 185 6.23 12.46 -17.24
CA LEU A 185 5.63 12.19 -18.55
C LEU A 185 4.38 13.05 -18.78
N ILE A 186 3.47 13.10 -17.79
CA ILE A 186 2.29 13.97 -17.85
C ILE A 186 2.71 15.42 -18.09
N LYS A 187 3.62 15.94 -17.25
CA LYS A 187 4.10 17.32 -17.34
C LYS A 187 4.72 17.64 -18.69
N LYS A 188 5.43 16.69 -19.31
CA LYS A 188 6.01 16.86 -20.66
C LYS A 188 4.97 16.75 -21.78
N GLY A 189 3.86 16.06 -21.54
CA GLY A 189 2.72 15.98 -22.48
C GLY A 189 1.82 17.22 -22.45
N LEU A 190 1.83 17.97 -21.35
CA LEU A 190 1.08 19.22 -21.23
C LEU A 190 1.82 20.37 -21.94
N TYR A 191 1.15 21.01 -22.90
CA TYR A 191 1.64 22.22 -23.56
C TYR A 191 0.65 23.37 -23.35
N ILE A 192 1.14 24.52 -22.86
CA ILE A 192 0.34 25.73 -22.69
C ILE A 192 0.57 26.64 -23.90
N THR A 193 -0.52 27.12 -24.50
CA THR A 193 -0.40 28.07 -25.61
C THR A 193 -0.06 29.47 -25.09
N ARG A 194 0.63 30.28 -25.93
CA ARG A 194 0.94 31.67 -25.58
C ARG A 194 -0.30 32.50 -25.21
N ARG A 195 -1.45 32.21 -25.83
CA ARG A 195 -2.71 32.92 -25.56
C ARG A 195 -3.30 32.57 -24.20
N GLU A 196 -3.14 31.33 -23.73
CA GLU A 196 -3.56 30.92 -22.38
C GLU A 196 -2.63 31.55 -21.33
N ALA A 197 -1.32 31.47 -21.53
CA ALA A 197 -0.36 32.11 -20.62
C ALA A 197 -0.56 33.63 -20.51
N GLN A 198 -0.90 34.30 -21.63
CA GLN A 198 -1.21 35.73 -21.61
C GLN A 198 -2.51 36.02 -20.84
N ARG A 199 -3.56 35.22 -21.04
CA ARG A 199 -4.82 35.37 -20.30
C ARG A 199 -4.63 35.15 -18.80
N ASP A 200 -3.86 34.14 -18.40
CA ASP A 200 -3.57 33.87 -16.98
C ASP A 200 -2.76 35.01 -16.36
N TYR A 201 -1.78 35.56 -17.09
CA TYR A 201 -1.00 36.72 -16.64
C TYR A 201 -1.87 37.98 -16.47
N GLU A 202 -2.77 38.25 -17.41
CA GLU A 202 -3.73 39.36 -17.32
C GLU A 202 -4.73 39.17 -16.17
N ALA A 203 -5.21 37.93 -15.96
CA ALA A 203 -6.10 37.57 -14.86
C ALA A 203 -5.43 37.78 -13.50
N PHE A 204 -4.19 37.29 -13.31
CA PHE A 204 -3.43 37.48 -12.07
C PHE A 204 -3.21 38.96 -11.73
N ASN A 205 -2.87 39.76 -12.74
CA ASN A 205 -2.66 41.20 -12.57
C ASN A 205 -3.96 41.97 -12.26
N SER A 206 -5.10 41.52 -12.79
CA SER A 206 -6.40 42.16 -12.49
C SER A 206 -6.91 41.81 -11.09
N SER A 207 -6.67 40.58 -10.59
CA SER A 207 -7.01 40.20 -9.21
C SER A 207 -6.16 40.93 -8.15
N ILE A 208 -4.88 41.21 -8.45
CA ILE A 208 -4.03 42.01 -7.54
C ILE A 208 -4.54 43.46 -7.46
N LYS A 209 -5.01 44.02 -8.57
CA LYS A 209 -5.57 45.39 -8.59
C LYS A 209 -6.87 45.51 -7.83
N SER A 210 -7.72 44.47 -7.81
CA SER A 210 -9.01 44.53 -7.08
C SER A 210 -8.86 44.32 -5.58
N ASN A 211 -7.72 43.80 -5.11
CA ASN A 211 -7.46 43.51 -3.70
C ASN A 211 -6.54 44.54 -3.01
N MET A 212 -6.19 45.64 -3.70
CA MET A 212 -5.63 46.82 -3.04
C MET A 212 -6.77 47.61 -2.39
N PRO A 213 -6.87 47.69 -1.06
CA PRO A 213 -7.84 48.57 -0.43
C PRO A 213 -7.50 50.01 -0.84
N CYS A 214 -8.36 50.59 -1.66
CA CYS A 214 -8.45 52.03 -1.87
C CYS A 214 -8.92 52.70 -0.57
N ASN A 215 -8.09 52.68 0.47
CA ASN A 215 -8.15 53.62 1.57
C ASN A 215 -6.82 54.35 1.58
N GLY A 216 -6.85 55.56 1.04
CA GLY A 216 -5.67 56.40 0.90
C GLY A 216 -5.00 56.67 2.23
N ILE A 217 -3.70 56.90 2.16
CA ILE A 217 -3.03 58.08 2.73
C ILE A 217 -1.62 58.11 2.10
N MET A 218 -1.44 59.15 1.29
CA MET A 218 -0.22 59.92 1.06
C MET A 218 0.88 59.63 2.09
N MET A 219 2.11 59.28 1.69
CA MET A 219 3.36 59.77 2.30
C MET A 219 4.61 59.13 1.67
N PHE A 220 5.58 60.01 1.43
CA PHE A 220 7.00 59.79 1.10
C PHE A 220 7.39 59.49 -0.35
N GLN A 221 7.45 60.58 -1.11
CA GLN A 221 8.65 61.06 -1.81
C GLN A 221 9.96 60.29 -1.55
N THR A 222 10.65 60.01 -2.66
CA THR A 222 12.10 60.14 -2.87
C THR A 222 13.00 59.32 -1.95
N VAL A 223 13.61 58.26 -2.50
CA VAL A 223 15.07 58.08 -2.43
C VAL A 223 15.56 57.49 -3.75
N LEU A 224 16.67 58.05 -4.21
CA LEU A 224 17.55 57.65 -5.31
C LEU A 224 18.01 56.19 -5.22
#